data_AF-A0A1H1XQW0-F1
#
_entry.id   AF-A0A1H1XQW0-F1
#
_cell.length_a   1.000
_cell.length_b   1.000
_cell.length_c   1.000
_cell.angle_alpha   90.00
_cell.angle_beta   90.00
_cell.angle_gamma   90.00
#
_symmetry.space_group_name_H-M   'P 1'
#
loop_
_entity.id
_entity.type
_entity.pdbx_description
1 polymer ?
#
loop_
_entity_poly.entity_id
_entity_poly.type
_entity_poly.pdbx_seq_one_letter_code
_entity_poly.pdbx_strand_id
1 'polypeptide(L)'
;MTQPGTGEPDGLAWVREPEPVWDADKRRVIGGAPAGAFVLPFQDGDALPGEWWSAREGGTHGEVLGYGRLDVSWGGDAEVLLAVDPARQRGGVGSFVLASLEEEASARGLNYVYNTIREHDQREQVHDWLVVRGFRGSADGDLRKRVLADAGRAAPGGSSRARPGPSRSVGHDDATAADTSAGSSTGSPTGSSTGDRGPGHEESGGYVDVDEHQY
;
A
#
# COMPACT_ATOMS: atom_id res chain seq x y z
N MET A 1 -25.19 11.68 18.53
CA MET A 1 -23.93 12.08 17.89
C MET A 1 -23.77 11.20 16.66
N THR A 2 -24.06 11.77 15.49
CA THR A 2 -24.07 11.11 14.18
C THR A 2 -22.62 11.04 13.69
N GLN A 3 -22.15 9.85 13.30
CA GLN A 3 -20.85 9.70 12.65
C GLN A 3 -20.85 10.46 11.31
N PRO A 4 -19.79 11.20 10.95
CA PRO A 4 -19.68 11.79 9.62
C PRO A 4 -19.56 10.66 8.59
N GLY A 5 -20.55 10.57 7.70
CA GLY A 5 -20.54 9.63 6.59
C GLY A 5 -19.38 9.92 5.65
N THR A 6 -18.65 8.86 5.31
CA THR A 6 -17.76 8.82 4.16
C THR A 6 -18.54 9.33 2.95
N GLY A 7 -18.10 10.43 2.35
CA GLY A 7 -18.77 11.02 1.20
C GLY A 7 -18.66 10.08 0.00
N GLU A 8 -19.63 9.17 -0.14
CA GLU A 8 -19.95 8.59 -1.45
C GLU A 8 -20.23 9.79 -2.37
N PRO A 9 -19.49 9.98 -3.48
CA PRO A 9 -19.89 10.97 -4.46
C PRO A 9 -21.32 10.64 -4.88
N ASP A 10 -22.26 11.55 -4.57
CA ASP A 10 -23.71 11.33 -4.53
C ASP A 10 -24.18 10.27 -5.55
N GLY A 11 -24.30 9.01 -5.11
CA GLY A 11 -24.86 7.91 -5.90
C GLY A 11 -23.92 6.78 -6.35
N LEU A 12 -22.60 6.85 -6.11
CA LEU A 12 -21.69 5.73 -6.41
C LEU A 12 -21.45 4.81 -5.22
N ALA A 13 -21.63 3.50 -5.43
CA ALA A 13 -21.29 2.43 -4.50
C ALA A 13 -19.99 1.73 -4.92
N TRP A 14 -19.19 1.34 -3.93
CA TRP A 14 -17.97 0.55 -4.10
C TRP A 14 -18.21 -0.90 -3.65
N VAL A 15 -18.19 -1.86 -4.59
CA VAL A 15 -18.60 -3.24 -4.31
C VAL A 15 -17.48 -4.22 -4.62
N ARG A 16 -16.98 -4.90 -3.58
CA ARG A 16 -15.97 -5.97 -3.72
C ARG A 16 -16.54 -7.18 -4.45
N GLU A 17 -15.76 -7.73 -5.36
CA GLU A 17 -16.08 -8.97 -6.07
C GLU A 17 -15.36 -10.15 -5.40
N PRO A 18 -16.09 -11.07 -4.75
CA PRO A 18 -15.47 -12.20 -4.05
C PRO A 18 -14.86 -13.24 -5.00
N GLU A 19 -15.47 -13.42 -6.17
CA GLU A 19 -15.04 -14.36 -7.21
C GLU A 19 -15.01 -13.61 -8.55
N PRO A 20 -14.01 -12.74 -8.77
CA PRO A 20 -13.97 -11.90 -9.95
C PRO A 20 -13.72 -12.74 -11.19
N VAL A 21 -14.62 -12.61 -12.16
CA VAL A 21 -14.52 -13.28 -13.46
C VAL A 21 -14.53 -12.24 -14.58
N TRP A 22 -13.95 -12.61 -15.73
CA TRP A 22 -14.06 -11.81 -16.95
C TRP A 22 -15.47 -11.92 -17.54
N ASP A 23 -16.31 -10.94 -17.23
CA ASP A 23 -17.74 -10.91 -17.59
C ASP A 23 -18.05 -9.88 -18.70
N ALA A 24 -19.33 -9.73 -19.03
CA ALA A 24 -19.78 -8.77 -20.04
C ALA A 24 -19.50 -7.31 -19.65
N ASP A 25 -19.58 -6.96 -18.37
CA ASP A 25 -19.35 -5.59 -17.90
C ASP A 25 -17.86 -5.25 -17.93
N LYS A 26 -16.98 -6.18 -17.54
CA LYS A 26 -15.52 -6.00 -17.67
C LYS A 26 -15.10 -5.88 -19.13
N ARG A 27 -15.67 -6.67 -20.04
CA ARG A 27 -15.41 -6.49 -21.49
C ARG A 27 -15.87 -5.14 -22.00
N ARG A 28 -17.05 -4.67 -21.57
CA ARG A 28 -17.56 -3.36 -21.97
C ARG A 28 -16.67 -2.23 -21.44
N VAL A 29 -16.34 -2.25 -20.16
CA VAL A 29 -15.61 -1.17 -19.48
C VAL A 29 -14.11 -1.21 -19.81
N ILE A 30 -13.47 -2.37 -19.69
CA ILE A 30 -12.02 -2.53 -19.88
C ILE A 30 -11.70 -2.73 -21.36
N GLY A 31 -12.48 -3.54 -22.08
CA GLY A 31 -12.31 -3.71 -23.53
C GLY A 31 -12.71 -2.50 -24.36
N GLY A 32 -13.48 -1.57 -23.79
CA GLY A 32 -13.78 -0.26 -24.40
C GLY A 32 -12.69 0.80 -24.19
N ALA A 33 -11.63 0.50 -23.44
CA ALA A 33 -10.51 1.41 -23.24
C ALA A 33 -9.68 1.60 -24.53
N PRO A 34 -8.86 2.66 -24.63
CA PRO A 34 -7.98 2.84 -25.77
C PRO A 34 -7.09 1.63 -26.02
N ALA A 35 -6.83 1.33 -27.29
CA ALA A 35 -6.03 0.17 -27.67
C ALA A 35 -4.63 0.26 -27.02
N GLY A 36 -4.20 -0.82 -26.36
CA GLY A 36 -2.93 -0.88 -25.65
C GLY A 36 -2.98 -0.43 -24.18
N ALA A 37 -4.04 0.26 -23.74
CA ALA A 37 -4.20 0.69 -22.34
C ALA A 37 -4.26 -0.52 -21.39
N PHE A 38 -4.93 -1.59 -21.81
CA PHE A 38 -4.96 -2.88 -21.12
C PHE A 38 -4.54 -4.00 -22.07
N VAL A 39 -3.62 -4.84 -21.62
CA VAL A 39 -3.23 -6.08 -22.31
C VAL A 39 -3.53 -7.24 -21.38
N LEU A 40 -4.80 -7.67 -21.38
CA LEU A 40 -5.32 -8.72 -20.51
C LEU A 40 -5.75 -9.92 -21.37
N PRO A 41 -5.09 -11.09 -21.26
CA PRO A 41 -5.34 -12.24 -22.13
C PRO A 41 -6.50 -13.12 -21.62
N PHE A 42 -7.57 -12.52 -21.07
CA PHE A 42 -8.69 -13.26 -20.46
C PHE A 42 -9.81 -13.53 -21.47
N GLN A 43 -10.45 -14.68 -21.31
CA GLN A 43 -11.64 -15.14 -22.03
C GLN A 43 -12.88 -15.05 -21.13
N ASP A 44 -14.06 -15.08 -21.73
CA ASP A 44 -15.33 -15.06 -20.99
C ASP A 44 -15.38 -16.15 -19.91
N GLY A 45 -15.63 -15.74 -18.67
CA GLY A 45 -15.73 -16.63 -17.52
C GLY A 45 -14.40 -16.98 -16.85
N ASP A 46 -13.26 -16.52 -17.38
CA ASP A 46 -11.96 -16.70 -16.73
C ASP A 46 -11.95 -16.06 -15.35
N ALA A 47 -11.43 -16.77 -14.35
CA ALA A 47 -11.16 -16.20 -13.04
C ALA A 47 -10.02 -15.18 -13.13
N LEU A 48 -10.17 -14.06 -12.42
CA LEU A 48 -9.22 -12.95 -12.49
C LEU A 48 -8.26 -12.94 -11.27
N PRO A 49 -6.97 -12.66 -11.49
CA PRO A 49 -6.01 -12.50 -10.41
C PRO A 49 -6.18 -11.15 -9.70
N GLY A 50 -5.67 -11.08 -8.48
CA GLY A 50 -5.79 -9.90 -7.61
C GLY A 50 -7.19 -9.74 -7.04
N GLU A 51 -7.41 -8.64 -6.33
CA GLU A 51 -8.71 -8.31 -5.78
C GLU A 51 -9.39 -7.24 -6.63
N TRP A 52 -10.69 -7.39 -6.80
CA TRP A 52 -11.48 -6.55 -7.71
C TRP A 52 -12.68 -5.95 -7.01
N TRP A 53 -13.05 -4.77 -7.48
CA TRP A 53 -14.25 -4.06 -7.08
C TRP A 53 -14.87 -3.37 -8.28
N SER A 54 -16.18 -3.19 -8.21
CA SER A 54 -16.96 -2.41 -9.17
C SER A 54 -17.44 -1.11 -8.53
N ALA A 55 -17.29 -0.02 -9.27
CA ALA A 55 -17.96 1.24 -8.99
C ALA A 55 -19.33 1.24 -9.68
N ARG A 56 -20.40 1.39 -8.89
CA ARG A 56 -21.78 1.23 -9.35
C ARG A 56 -22.63 2.46 -9.09
N GLU A 57 -23.45 2.86 -10.05
CA GLU A 57 -24.39 3.96 -9.88
C GLU A 57 -25.75 3.48 -9.37
N GLY A 58 -26.28 4.13 -8.33
CA GLY A 58 -27.59 3.79 -7.75
C GLY A 58 -27.54 2.66 -6.72
N GLY A 59 -26.37 2.39 -6.13
CA GLY A 59 -26.18 1.42 -5.06
C GLY A 59 -25.54 0.10 -5.50
N THR A 60 -25.53 -0.89 -4.60
CA THR A 60 -24.79 -2.16 -4.77
C THR A 60 -25.26 -3.03 -5.93
N HIS A 61 -26.51 -2.86 -6.36
CA HIS A 61 -27.11 -3.56 -7.51
C HIS A 61 -27.24 -2.66 -8.75
N GLY A 62 -26.61 -1.49 -8.70
CA GLY A 62 -26.61 -0.49 -9.76
C GLY A 62 -25.81 -0.89 -10.99
N GLU A 63 -25.85 0.00 -11.99
CA GLU A 63 -25.07 -0.14 -13.23
C GLU A 63 -23.58 -0.01 -12.94
N VAL A 64 -22.76 -0.92 -13.49
CA VAL A 64 -21.31 -0.85 -13.36
C VAL A 64 -20.74 0.22 -14.28
N LEU A 65 -20.13 1.25 -13.68
CA LEU A 65 -19.53 2.38 -14.38
C LEU A 65 -17.99 2.32 -14.41
N GLY A 66 -17.39 1.50 -13.57
CA GLY A 66 -15.94 1.39 -13.49
C GLY A 66 -15.49 0.20 -12.65
N TYR A 67 -14.21 -0.12 -12.76
CA TYR A 67 -13.55 -1.17 -12.01
C TYR A 67 -12.26 -0.65 -11.40
N GLY A 68 -11.94 -1.17 -10.22
CA GLY A 68 -10.59 -1.12 -9.70
C GLY A 68 -10.10 -2.51 -9.33
N ARG A 69 -8.80 -2.73 -9.48
CA ARG A 69 -8.09 -3.91 -9.01
C ARG A 69 -6.90 -3.48 -8.16
N LEU A 70 -6.65 -4.26 -7.12
CA LEU A 70 -5.49 -4.15 -6.25
C LEU A 70 -4.75 -5.50 -6.25
N ASP A 71 -3.47 -5.49 -6.61
CA ASP A 71 -2.61 -6.68 -6.62
C ASP A 71 -1.39 -6.48 -5.70
N VAL A 72 -1.24 -7.36 -4.71
CA VAL A 72 -0.18 -7.32 -3.68
C VAL A 72 0.89 -8.40 -3.86
N SER A 73 0.92 -9.08 -5.01
CA SER A 73 1.74 -10.29 -5.21
C SER A 73 3.24 -10.09 -5.02
N TRP A 74 3.74 -8.84 -5.05
CA TRP A 74 5.16 -8.52 -4.95
C TRP A 74 5.48 -7.53 -3.82
N GLY A 75 5.20 -7.95 -2.57
CA GLY A 75 5.86 -7.46 -1.35
C GLY A 75 5.76 -5.96 -1.06
N GLY A 76 4.75 -5.57 -0.28
CA GLY A 76 4.67 -4.28 0.45
C GLY A 76 3.95 -3.14 -0.29
N ASP A 77 4.07 -3.10 -1.62
CA ASP A 77 3.39 -2.16 -2.49
C ASP A 77 2.26 -2.86 -3.26
N ALA A 78 1.19 -2.13 -3.60
CA ALA A 78 0.10 -2.65 -4.42
C ALA A 78 0.11 -2.07 -5.84
N GLU A 79 0.07 -2.95 -6.85
CA GLU A 79 -0.27 -2.52 -8.21
C GLU A 79 -1.76 -2.20 -8.25
N VAL A 80 -2.10 -1.04 -8.82
CA VAL A 80 -3.48 -0.65 -9.07
C VAL A 80 -3.79 -0.65 -10.56
N LEU A 81 -4.96 -1.18 -10.90
CA LEU A 81 -5.60 -0.98 -12.19
C LEU A 81 -6.93 -0.26 -11.94
N LEU A 82 -7.23 0.74 -12.75
CA LEU A 82 -8.55 1.37 -12.77
C LEU A 82 -9.06 1.49 -14.21
N ALA A 83 -10.34 1.23 -14.41
CA ALA A 83 -11.01 1.40 -15.69
C ALA A 83 -12.37 2.08 -15.47
N VAL A 84 -12.76 2.93 -16.42
CA VAL A 84 -14.03 3.66 -16.39
C VAL A 84 -14.73 3.44 -17.72
N ASP A 85 -16.05 3.20 -17.67
CA ASP A 85 -16.86 3.09 -18.88
C ASP A 85 -16.58 4.31 -19.79
N PRO A 86 -16.22 4.10 -21.07
CA PRO A 86 -15.95 5.17 -22.02
C PRO A 86 -17.04 6.26 -22.07
N ALA A 87 -18.32 5.89 -21.95
CA ALA A 87 -19.45 6.80 -21.95
C ALA A 87 -19.60 7.62 -20.65
N ARG A 88 -18.91 7.22 -19.57
CA ARG A 88 -18.95 7.86 -18.25
C ARG A 88 -17.63 8.52 -17.86
N GLN A 89 -16.65 8.55 -18.76
CA GLN A 89 -15.39 9.25 -18.55
C GLN A 89 -15.63 10.74 -18.28
N ARG A 90 -14.69 11.37 -17.56
CA ARG A 90 -14.78 12.78 -17.13
C ARG A 90 -15.94 13.10 -16.16
N GLY A 91 -16.74 12.12 -15.76
CA GLY A 91 -17.80 12.24 -14.75
C GLY A 91 -17.36 11.98 -13.30
N GLY A 92 -16.06 11.97 -13.00
CA GLY A 92 -15.54 11.76 -11.65
C GLY A 92 -15.36 10.30 -11.21
N VAL A 93 -15.93 9.32 -11.92
CA VAL A 93 -15.84 7.87 -11.60
C VAL A 93 -14.40 7.39 -11.41
N GLY A 94 -13.46 7.80 -12.29
CA GLY A 94 -12.06 7.40 -12.15
C GLY A 94 -11.39 7.95 -10.89
N SER A 95 -11.77 9.16 -10.44
CA SER A 95 -11.26 9.72 -9.19
C SER A 95 -11.83 8.99 -7.98
N PHE A 96 -13.11 8.60 -8.04
CA PHE A 96 -13.73 7.75 -7.03
C PHE A 96 -13.03 6.39 -6.92
N VAL A 97 -12.86 5.67 -8.03
CA VAL A 97 -12.17 4.37 -8.06
C VAL A 97 -10.77 4.46 -7.46
N LEU A 98 -9.99 5.48 -7.86
CA LEU A 98 -8.64 5.65 -7.33
C LEU A 98 -8.64 5.93 -5.82
N ALA A 99 -9.51 6.82 -5.34
CA ALA A 99 -9.61 7.11 -3.90
C ALA A 99 -10.01 5.85 -3.11
N SER A 100 -10.98 5.07 -3.60
CA SER A 100 -11.37 3.82 -2.97
C SER A 100 -10.25 2.79 -2.95
N LEU A 101 -9.45 2.67 -4.01
CA LEU A 101 -8.27 1.78 -4.02
C LEU A 101 -7.20 2.23 -3.01
N GLU A 102 -6.99 3.54 -2.86
CA GLU A 102 -6.07 4.09 -1.85
C GLU A 102 -6.55 3.80 -0.42
N GLU A 103 -7.87 3.90 -0.18
CA GLU A 103 -8.49 3.52 1.10
C GLU A 103 -8.34 2.02 1.37
N GLU A 104 -8.60 1.16 0.38
CA GLU A 104 -8.42 -0.29 0.50
C GLU A 104 -6.96 -0.64 0.81
N ALA A 105 -6.01 -0.01 0.11
CA ALA A 105 -4.58 -0.21 0.37
C ALA A 105 -4.18 0.24 1.79
N SER A 106 -4.63 1.42 2.22
CA SER A 106 -4.36 1.96 3.56
C SER A 106 -4.97 1.09 4.66
N ALA A 107 -6.20 0.62 4.49
CA ALA A 107 -6.89 -0.26 5.45
C ALA A 107 -6.16 -1.59 5.67
N ARG A 108 -5.33 -2.00 4.70
CA ARG A 108 -4.49 -3.21 4.76
C ARG A 108 -3.09 -2.94 5.29
N GLY A 109 -2.77 -1.70 5.65
CA GLY A 109 -1.45 -1.30 6.12
C GLY A 109 -0.38 -1.27 5.02
N LEU A 110 -0.79 -1.19 3.74
CA LEU A 110 0.16 -0.99 2.65
C LEU A 110 0.69 0.44 2.69
N ASN A 111 1.93 0.64 2.23
CA ASN A 111 2.56 1.96 2.25
C ASN A 111 2.39 2.70 0.92
N TYR A 112 2.33 1.97 -0.20
CA TYR A 112 2.27 2.55 -1.53
C TYR A 112 1.28 1.81 -2.43
N VAL A 113 0.67 2.57 -3.31
CA VAL A 113 0.06 2.08 -4.54
C VAL A 113 0.91 2.52 -5.72
N TYR A 114 0.96 1.71 -6.76
CA TYR A 114 1.65 2.06 -8.00
C TYR A 114 0.85 1.67 -9.23
N ASN A 115 1.09 2.39 -10.33
CA ASN A 115 0.50 2.13 -11.62
C ASN A 115 1.58 2.21 -12.70
N THR A 116 1.51 1.32 -13.68
CA THR A 116 2.36 1.36 -14.88
C THR A 116 1.48 1.73 -16.07
N ILE A 117 1.76 2.86 -16.71
CA ILE A 117 1.01 3.29 -17.90
C ILE A 117 1.63 2.63 -19.12
N ARG A 118 0.86 1.78 -19.79
CA ARG A 118 1.27 1.10 -21.02
C ARG A 118 1.26 2.07 -22.20
N GLU A 119 1.82 1.65 -23.32
CA GLU A 119 1.80 2.45 -24.54
C GLU A 119 0.38 2.53 -25.13
N HIS A 120 -0.16 3.74 -25.21
CA HIS A 120 -1.42 4.06 -25.89
C HIS A 120 -1.49 5.56 -26.20
N ASP A 121 -2.42 5.93 -27.09
CA ASP A 121 -2.66 7.29 -27.61
C ASP A 121 -3.10 8.34 -26.56
N GLN A 122 -3.40 7.92 -25.33
CA GLN A 122 -3.78 8.80 -24.22
C GLN A 122 -2.79 8.74 -23.05
N ARG A 123 -1.61 8.15 -23.25
CA ARG A 123 -0.63 7.87 -22.19
C ARG A 123 -0.21 9.10 -21.41
N GLU A 124 0.13 10.19 -22.10
CA GLU A 124 0.51 11.47 -21.46
C GLU A 124 -0.63 12.05 -20.61
N GLN A 125 -1.87 11.98 -21.11
CA GLN A 125 -3.05 12.47 -20.37
C GLN A 125 -3.29 11.67 -19.09
N VAL A 126 -3.07 10.35 -19.12
CA VAL A 126 -3.17 9.49 -17.92
C VAL A 126 -2.04 9.78 -16.94
N HIS A 127 -0.82 10.00 -17.44
CA HIS A 127 0.34 10.37 -16.62
C HIS A 127 0.09 11.67 -15.86
N ASP A 128 -0.29 12.75 -16.55
CA ASP A 128 -0.61 14.03 -15.95
C ASP A 128 -1.73 13.91 -14.92
N TRP A 129 -2.77 13.12 -15.24
CA TRP A 129 -3.91 12.89 -14.36
C TRP A 129 -3.51 12.21 -13.04
N LEU A 130 -2.56 11.26 -13.09
CA LEU A 130 -2.00 10.60 -11.90
C LEU A 130 -1.05 11.53 -11.12
N VAL A 131 -0.19 12.30 -11.81
CA VAL A 131 0.77 13.21 -11.18
C VAL A 131 0.07 14.29 -10.36
N VAL A 132 -0.98 14.90 -10.91
CA VAL A 132 -1.83 15.88 -10.20
C VAL A 132 -2.44 15.28 -8.93
N ARG A 133 -2.63 13.97 -8.88
CA ARG A 133 -3.20 13.24 -7.74
C ARG A 133 -2.16 12.71 -6.75
N GLY A 134 -0.90 13.11 -6.93
CA GLY A 134 0.18 12.82 -5.99
C GLY A 134 1.03 11.61 -6.36
N PHE A 135 0.80 10.99 -7.52
CA PHE A 135 1.74 10.00 -8.04
C PHE A 135 3.05 10.67 -8.47
N ARG A 136 4.14 9.93 -8.36
CA ARG A 136 5.51 10.34 -8.72
C ARG A 136 6.17 9.21 -9.52
N GLY A 137 6.89 9.57 -10.57
CA GLY A 137 7.51 8.62 -11.49
C GLY A 137 7.51 9.14 -12.92
N SER A 138 8.28 8.49 -13.80
CA SER A 138 8.26 8.78 -15.23
C SER A 138 7.09 8.06 -15.91
N ALA A 139 6.69 8.54 -17.09
CA ALA A 139 5.69 7.86 -17.91
C ALA A 139 6.14 6.47 -18.38
N ASP A 140 7.45 6.24 -18.53
CA ASP A 140 8.07 4.97 -18.95
C ASP A 140 8.30 3.96 -17.82
N GLY A 141 7.97 4.33 -16.58
CA GLY A 141 8.17 3.49 -15.40
C GLY A 141 6.94 3.39 -14.52
N ASP A 142 7.19 2.98 -13.27
CA ASP A 142 6.13 2.93 -12.26
C ASP A 142 5.88 4.32 -11.70
N LEU A 143 4.61 4.74 -11.74
CA LEU A 143 4.12 5.85 -10.96
C LEU A 143 3.73 5.34 -9.59
N ARG A 144 4.30 5.90 -8.53
CA ARG A 144 4.01 5.51 -7.15
C ARG A 144 3.39 6.65 -6.35
N LYS A 145 2.45 6.32 -5.48
CA LYS A 145 1.89 7.22 -4.50
C LYS A 145 1.89 6.56 -3.13
N ARG A 146 2.36 7.28 -2.12
CA ARG A 146 2.25 6.84 -0.73
C ARG A 146 0.79 6.91 -0.30
N VAL A 147 0.23 5.80 0.18
CA VAL A 147 -1.07 5.82 0.85
C VAL A 147 -0.83 6.13 2.32
N LEU A 148 -1.57 7.10 2.85
CA LEU A 148 -1.46 7.43 4.26
C LEU A 148 -2.10 6.28 5.03
N ALA A 149 -1.29 5.48 5.71
CA ALA A 149 -1.80 4.65 6.79
C ALA A 149 -2.53 5.59 7.74
N ASP A 150 -3.81 5.35 7.95
CA ASP A 150 -4.61 6.12 8.88
C ASP A 150 -4.05 5.86 10.29
N ALA A 151 -3.04 6.64 10.70
CA ALA A 151 -2.40 6.56 12.00
C ALA A 151 -3.34 6.99 13.16
N GLY A 152 -4.64 7.09 12.88
CA GLY A 152 -5.65 7.68 13.75
C GLY A 152 -6.91 6.85 13.99
N ARG A 153 -7.09 5.65 13.42
CA ARG A 153 -8.19 4.76 13.86
C ARG A 153 -7.77 3.97 15.09
N ALA A 154 -7.51 4.71 16.17
CA ALA A 154 -7.43 4.15 17.51
C ALA A 154 -8.69 3.33 17.80
N ALA A 155 -8.50 2.07 18.16
CA ALA A 155 -9.56 1.18 18.61
C ALA A 155 -10.40 1.85 19.71
N PRO A 156 -11.74 1.84 19.63
CA PRO A 156 -12.56 2.31 20.74
C PRO A 156 -12.63 1.23 21.82
N GLY A 157 -12.15 1.58 23.01
CA GLY A 157 -12.35 0.84 24.25
C GLY A 157 -11.11 0.04 24.66
N GLY A 158 -10.40 0.33 25.74
CA GLY A 158 -10.82 0.98 26.98
C GLY A 158 -10.62 -0.01 28.11
N SER A 159 -9.57 0.19 28.91
CA SER A 159 -9.62 0.02 30.36
C SER A 159 -8.30 0.49 30.96
N SER A 160 -8.31 1.76 31.35
CA SER A 160 -7.64 2.17 32.57
C SER A 160 -8.07 1.22 33.69
N ARG A 161 -7.15 0.41 34.18
CA ARG A 161 -7.29 -0.21 35.50
C ARG A 161 -6.00 -0.05 36.28
N ALA A 162 -6.03 0.98 37.11
CA ALA A 162 -5.46 1.05 38.45
C ALA A 162 -4.01 0.59 38.63
N ARG A 163 -3.15 1.58 38.89
CA ARG A 163 -1.97 1.44 39.75
C ARG A 163 -2.36 0.80 41.10
N PRO A 164 -1.67 -0.24 41.57
CA PRO A 164 -1.55 -0.53 42.99
C PRO A 164 -0.31 0.22 43.54
N GLY A 165 -0.52 1.05 44.56
CA GLY A 165 0.56 1.63 45.35
C GLY A 165 1.30 0.59 46.22
N PRO A 166 2.47 0.95 46.78
CA PRO A 166 3.36 0.01 47.46
C PRO A 166 2.96 -0.19 48.94
N SER A 167 2.84 -1.45 49.36
CA SER A 167 2.76 -1.84 50.77
C SER A 167 4.03 -2.58 51.18
N ARG A 168 4.73 -2.01 52.17
CA ARG A 168 5.78 -2.62 53.00
C ARG A 168 5.15 -3.82 53.78
N SER A 169 5.85 -4.84 54.28
CA SER A 169 7.01 -4.79 55.19
C SER A 169 7.41 -6.22 55.69
N VAL A 170 8.68 -6.36 56.12
CA VAL A 170 9.28 -7.34 57.08
C VAL A 170 9.55 -8.76 56.56
N GLY A 171 10.71 -9.41 56.68
CA GLY A 171 11.99 -9.13 57.35
C GLY A 171 12.58 -10.43 57.96
N HIS A 172 13.81 -10.82 57.60
CA HIS A 172 14.82 -11.62 58.35
C HIS A 172 15.95 -11.98 57.35
N ASP A 173 17.17 -11.42 57.47
CA ASP A 173 18.33 -11.89 58.29
C ASP A 173 18.82 -13.28 57.81
N ASP A 174 20.07 -13.58 57.47
CA ASP A 174 21.38 -13.12 57.94
C ASP A 174 22.51 -13.59 56.97
N ALA A 175 23.72 -13.07 57.21
CA ALA A 175 25.06 -13.21 56.62
C ALA A 175 25.50 -14.61 56.07
N THR A 176 26.50 -14.76 55.17
CA THR A 176 27.93 -14.47 55.38
C THR A 176 28.80 -14.43 54.11
N ALA A 177 29.92 -13.73 54.28
CA ALA A 177 31.04 -13.38 53.40
C ALA A 177 31.90 -14.52 52.79
N ALA A 178 32.81 -14.04 51.91
CA ALA A 178 34.16 -14.52 51.53
C ALA A 178 34.25 -14.89 50.03
N ASP A 179 34.82 -14.05 49.17
CA ASP A 179 36.27 -13.79 48.97
C ASP A 179 36.99 -15.00 48.33
N THR A 180 37.57 -14.80 47.14
CA THR A 180 38.99 -15.09 46.80
C THR A 180 39.24 -14.90 45.29
N SER A 181 39.87 -13.78 44.96
CA SER A 181 41.10 -13.59 44.16
C SER A 181 41.56 -14.55 43.03
N ALA A 182 42.15 -13.88 42.01
CA ALA A 182 43.30 -14.26 41.16
C ALA A 182 43.01 -15.17 39.94
N GLY A 183 43.61 -14.96 38.76
CA GLY A 183 44.61 -14.00 38.33
C GLY A 183 45.12 -14.32 36.91
N SER A 184 45.55 -13.25 36.22
CA SER A 184 46.69 -13.15 35.31
C SER A 184 46.73 -13.81 33.92
N SER A 185 47.19 -12.97 32.97
CA SER A 185 48.15 -13.25 31.86
C SER A 185 47.63 -14.06 30.66
N THR A 186 47.95 -13.81 29.38
CA THR A 186 49.06 -13.09 28.71
C THR A 186 48.79 -13.05 27.19
N GLY A 187 49.30 -12.03 26.50
CA GLY A 187 50.02 -12.22 25.21
C GLY A 187 49.23 -12.16 23.89
N SER A 188 49.45 -11.09 23.12
CA SER A 188 49.47 -11.13 21.64
C SER A 188 50.81 -11.73 21.17
N PRO A 189 50.91 -12.37 19.97
CA PRO A 189 51.21 -11.58 18.76
C PRO A 189 50.69 -12.13 17.41
N THR A 190 50.57 -11.20 16.44
CA THR A 190 50.79 -11.25 14.97
C THR A 190 50.39 -12.49 14.13
N GLY A 191 49.63 -12.24 13.05
CA GLY A 191 49.59 -13.12 11.87
C GLY A 191 48.54 -12.71 10.82
N SER A 192 48.98 -12.05 9.76
CA SER A 192 48.20 -11.72 8.56
C SER A 192 47.81 -12.98 7.78
N SER A 193 46.59 -13.04 7.24
CA SER A 193 46.28 -13.21 5.80
C SER A 193 44.91 -13.86 5.53
N THR A 194 44.13 -13.19 4.68
CA THR A 194 43.17 -13.72 3.68
C THR A 194 42.05 -14.68 4.12
N GLY A 195 40.81 -14.21 3.91
CA GLY A 195 39.68 -15.06 3.54
C GLY A 195 38.43 -14.78 4.36
N ASP A 196 37.30 -14.68 3.67
CA ASP A 196 35.94 -14.78 4.20
C ASP A 196 35.29 -13.52 4.81
N ARG A 197 34.84 -12.61 3.93
CA ARG A 197 33.80 -11.63 4.27
C ARG A 197 32.42 -12.30 4.12
N GLY A 198 31.87 -12.71 5.25
CA GLY A 198 30.44 -13.04 5.42
C GLY A 198 29.53 -11.79 5.43
N PRO A 199 28.20 -11.98 5.41
CA PRO A 199 27.23 -11.06 4.83
C PRO A 199 26.84 -9.92 5.78
N GLY A 200 26.74 -8.71 5.25
CA GLY A 200 26.33 -7.53 6.02
C GLY A 200 27.05 -6.27 5.56
N HIS A 201 26.82 -5.86 4.31
CA HIS A 201 27.14 -4.50 3.87
C HIS A 201 25.91 -3.96 3.17
N GLU A 202 25.08 -3.30 3.97
CA GLU A 202 24.04 -2.40 3.48
C GLU A 202 24.79 -1.22 2.85
N GLU A 203 24.76 -1.13 1.53
CA GLU A 203 25.22 0.07 0.83
C GLU A 203 24.37 1.22 1.33
N SER A 204 25.02 2.11 2.07
CA SER A 204 24.43 3.33 2.60
C SER A 204 23.88 4.11 1.42
N GLY A 205 22.56 4.28 1.39
CA GLY A 205 21.85 5.08 0.40
C GLY A 205 22.52 6.45 0.27
N GLY A 206 23.13 6.68 -0.88
CA GLY A 206 23.59 8.00 -1.28
C GLY A 206 22.38 8.93 -1.26
N TYR A 207 22.44 9.93 -0.39
CA TYR A 207 21.52 11.06 -0.42
C TYR A 207 21.57 11.65 -1.82
N VAL A 208 20.44 11.59 -2.53
CA VAL A 208 20.23 12.43 -3.70
C VAL A 208 20.22 13.86 -3.19
N ASP A 209 21.19 14.65 -3.63
CA ASP A 209 21.25 16.10 -3.43
C ASP A 209 19.93 16.71 -3.92
N VAL A 210 19.22 17.39 -3.01
CA VAL A 210 17.92 18.02 -3.28
C VAL A 210 18.07 19.42 -3.88
N ASP A 211 19.30 19.80 -4.26
CA ASP A 211 19.66 21.10 -4.80
C ASP A 211 20.22 20.95 -6.22
N GLU A 212 19.35 20.63 -7.18
CA GLU A 212 19.57 21.03 -8.58
C GLU A 212 18.21 21.15 -9.31
N HIS A 213 17.44 22.13 -8.85
CA HIS A 213 16.43 22.79 -9.67
C HIS A 213 17.14 23.61 -10.76
N GLN A 214 16.95 23.30 -12.05
CA GLN A 214 16.72 24.32 -13.09
C GLN A 214 15.90 23.78 -14.28
N TYR A 215 14.87 24.57 -14.61
CA TYR A 215 13.92 24.56 -15.74
C TYR A 215 12.68 23.68 -15.64
#